data_AF-A0A938WT80-F1
#
_entry.id   AF-A0A938WT80-F1
#
_cell.length_a   1.000
_cell.length_b   1.000
_cell.length_c   1.000
_cell.angle_alpha   90.00
_cell.angle_beta   90.00
_cell.angle_gamma   90.00
#
_symmetry.space_group_name_H-M   'P 1'
#
loop_
_entity.id
_entity.type
_entity.pdbx_description
1 polymer ?
#
loop_
_entity_poly.entity_id
_entity_poly.type
_entity_poly.pdbx_seq_one_letter_code
_entity_poly.pdbx_strand_id
1 'polypeptide(L)'
;MYKKNLKAIGYALILLLGWANCPLPVCAQTVNESVTATWPFDEGTAGQTASFTPEESSTYFNNNYVQVGSNLSYYRAKAANGDGEPVQTTFQPGEQDSGPTDNNAVEFMIVPKTGLSFTPTKVSFVSSKFGTGGGKLDISWVNSDGSTVSLATGESPSRENGSDPNETFGGQYSTPFSFNVTGAAASTGACGLRVNIYSLGANKDLGFANVVIEGTISGTILDVKQCNLTVQVSPEGAGTVNVVPVGNVFDENTALTFTQTRNFGYRFTGWSVSDGTTSEEAELAYTITGDVTVTANYERINTYALSYGATGGGRDYMISPTPTPTVVDGKNMYEEGTEVTLTATGNYILDFSNWSTGETTPEIKVTMDQDRNVTAAFAASKDVIAGWASISRAITAVKPTSTLTKTTPTRL
;
A
#
# COMPACT_ATOMS: atom_id res chain seq x y z
N MET A 1 -6.17 -57.62 62.43
CA MET A 1 -4.70 -57.59 62.67
C MET A 1 -4.22 -59.04 62.56
N TYR A 2 -3.36 -59.52 61.67
CA TYR A 2 -2.17 -58.91 61.06
C TYR A 2 -1.78 -59.66 59.75
N LYS A 3 -1.56 -58.88 58.68
CA LYS A 3 -0.63 -59.00 57.51
C LYS A 3 -0.43 -60.36 56.80
N LYS A 4 -0.67 -60.51 55.48
CA LYS A 4 -0.16 -59.90 54.22
C LYS A 4 0.94 -60.75 53.54
N ASN A 5 0.75 -60.95 52.21
CA ASN A 5 1.69 -61.34 51.14
C ASN A 5 1.93 -62.87 50.96
N LEU A 6 1.98 -63.49 49.77
CA LEU A 6 2.52 -63.07 48.46
C LEU A 6 2.04 -64.02 47.31
N LYS A 7 1.67 -63.44 46.15
CA LYS A 7 1.73 -63.86 44.71
C LYS A 7 1.75 -65.36 44.30
N ALA A 8 0.89 -65.75 43.33
CA ALA A 8 1.26 -66.15 41.94
C ALA A 8 0.20 -67.00 41.16
N ILE A 9 -0.19 -66.49 39.97
CA ILE A 9 -0.32 -67.16 38.65
C ILE A 9 -1.53 -68.07 38.30
N GLY A 10 -2.19 -67.71 37.18
CA GLY A 10 -2.98 -68.58 36.27
C GLY A 10 -4.47 -68.19 36.18
N TYR A 11 -5.16 -68.08 35.04
CA TYR A 11 -4.85 -68.22 33.62
C TYR A 11 -5.82 -67.31 32.82
N ALA A 12 -5.39 -66.91 31.62
CA ALA A 12 -6.06 -65.99 30.71
C ALA A 12 -7.37 -66.54 30.12
N LEU A 13 -8.40 -65.68 30.05
CA LEU A 13 -9.52 -65.85 29.13
C LEU A 13 -9.35 -64.81 28.00
N ILE A 14 -8.79 -65.25 26.88
CA ILE A 14 -8.69 -64.47 25.65
C ILE A 14 -10.07 -64.53 24.99
N LEU A 15 -10.84 -63.45 25.10
CA LEU A 15 -12.01 -63.20 24.25
C LEU A 15 -11.49 -62.58 22.95
N LEU A 16 -11.42 -63.40 21.91
CA LEU A 16 -11.34 -63.00 20.51
C LEU A 16 -12.58 -62.15 20.17
N LEU A 17 -12.42 -60.83 20.19
CA LEU A 17 -13.30 -59.92 19.46
C LEU A 17 -12.56 -59.54 18.18
N GLY A 18 -13.01 -60.16 17.09
CA GLY A 18 -12.48 -59.92 15.76
C GLY A 18 -12.51 -58.44 15.42
N TRP A 19 -11.39 -57.98 14.87
CA TRP A 19 -11.29 -56.73 14.15
C TRP A 19 -12.27 -56.71 12.98
N ALA A 20 -13.46 -56.18 13.22
CA ALA A 20 -14.18 -55.48 12.17
C ALA A 20 -13.49 -54.12 12.02
N ASN A 21 -12.57 -54.02 11.05
CA ASN A 21 -12.25 -52.74 10.40
C ASN A 21 -13.52 -52.31 9.66
N CYS A 22 -14.51 -51.85 10.42
CA CYS A 22 -15.53 -50.96 9.89
C CYS A 22 -14.83 -49.61 9.79
N PRO A 23 -14.63 -49.01 8.61
CA PRO A 23 -14.30 -47.60 8.56
C PRO A 23 -15.41 -46.90 9.32
N LEU A 24 -15.07 -46.32 10.48
CA LEU A 24 -15.98 -45.37 11.12
C LEU A 24 -16.38 -44.40 10.02
N PRO A 25 -17.69 -44.12 9.82
CA PRO A 25 -18.05 -43.00 8.96
C PRO A 25 -17.26 -41.81 9.50
N VAL A 26 -16.46 -41.18 8.65
CA VAL A 26 -15.89 -39.86 8.95
C VAL A 26 -17.11 -39.00 9.26
N CYS A 27 -17.41 -38.80 10.53
CA CYS A 27 -18.53 -37.99 10.96
C CYS A 27 -18.22 -36.59 10.44
N ALA A 28 -18.94 -36.16 9.42
CA ALA A 28 -18.78 -34.83 8.87
C ALA A 28 -19.05 -33.82 10.01
N GLN A 29 -18.03 -33.06 10.38
CA GLN A 29 -18.13 -32.12 11.50
C GLN A 29 -19.03 -30.97 11.06
N THR A 30 -20.26 -30.95 11.60
CA THR A 30 -21.18 -29.83 11.43
C THR A 30 -20.79 -28.74 12.42
N VAL A 31 -20.60 -27.52 11.91
CA VAL A 31 -20.23 -26.34 12.70
C VAL A 31 -21.40 -25.36 12.70
N ASN A 32 -21.66 -24.72 13.84
CA ASN A 32 -22.56 -23.57 13.97
C ASN A 32 -22.19 -22.80 15.24
N GLU A 33 -21.14 -21.99 15.15
CA GLU A 33 -20.50 -21.38 16.30
C GLU A 33 -20.26 -19.89 16.07
N SER A 34 -20.31 -19.11 17.16
CA SER A 34 -19.87 -17.71 17.12
C SER A 34 -18.35 -17.65 17.16
N VAL A 35 -17.78 -16.81 16.31
CA VAL A 35 -16.33 -16.64 16.16
C VAL A 35 -15.98 -15.17 16.16
N THR A 36 -14.87 -14.86 16.81
CA THR A 36 -14.23 -13.55 16.78
C THR A 36 -12.82 -13.69 16.23
N ALA A 37 -12.51 -13.02 15.11
CA ALA A 37 -11.16 -12.85 14.59
C ALA A 37 -10.62 -11.48 15.04
N THR A 38 -9.43 -11.44 15.65
CA THR A 38 -8.82 -10.22 16.18
C THR A 38 -7.40 -10.05 15.66
N TRP A 39 -7.15 -8.96 14.95
CA TRP A 39 -5.80 -8.47 14.66
C TRP A 39 -5.43 -7.40 15.70
N PRO A 40 -4.39 -7.62 16.53
CA PRO A 40 -3.80 -6.53 17.34
C PRO A 40 -3.38 -5.36 16.44
N PHE A 41 -2.78 -5.71 15.31
CA PHE A 41 -2.41 -4.82 14.21
C PHE A 41 -1.43 -3.70 14.62
N ASP A 42 -0.38 -4.06 15.35
CA ASP A 42 0.54 -3.16 16.05
C ASP A 42 2.01 -3.23 15.59
N GLU A 43 2.35 -4.02 14.55
CA GLU A 43 3.74 -4.22 14.13
C GLU A 43 4.26 -3.18 13.13
N GLY A 44 3.38 -2.44 12.46
CA GLY A 44 3.77 -1.45 11.45
C GLY A 44 4.18 -2.04 10.10
N THR A 45 4.05 -3.36 9.92
CA THR A 45 4.49 -4.12 8.76
C THR A 45 3.38 -4.98 8.16
N ALA A 46 3.58 -5.45 6.93
CA ALA A 46 2.72 -6.44 6.29
C ALA A 46 2.80 -7.81 6.99
N GLY A 47 1.86 -8.71 6.68
CA GLY A 47 1.88 -10.11 7.13
C GLY A 47 1.27 -10.37 8.51
N GLN A 48 0.68 -9.37 9.15
CA GLN A 48 0.00 -9.52 10.43
C GLN A 48 -1.30 -10.33 10.29
N THR A 49 -1.50 -11.30 11.18
CA THR A 49 -2.62 -12.26 11.16
C THR A 49 -3.51 -12.12 12.39
N ALA A 50 -4.76 -12.56 12.27
CA ALA A 50 -5.72 -12.65 13.36
C ALA A 50 -5.41 -13.81 14.31
N SER A 51 -5.71 -13.62 15.58
CA SER A 51 -6.07 -14.70 16.49
C SER A 51 -7.58 -14.92 16.50
N PHE A 52 -8.01 -16.13 16.83
CA PHE A 52 -9.43 -16.50 16.84
C PHE A 52 -9.89 -16.80 18.27
N THR A 53 -11.14 -16.43 18.58
CA THR A 53 -11.81 -16.74 19.84
C THR A 53 -13.20 -17.32 19.55
N PRO A 54 -13.52 -18.52 20.07
CA PRO A 54 -12.62 -19.46 20.78
C PRO A 54 -11.41 -19.92 19.95
N GLU A 55 -10.31 -20.34 20.58
CA GLU A 55 -9.03 -20.65 19.89
C GLU A 55 -9.18 -21.76 18.84
N GLU A 56 -10.00 -22.76 19.14
CA GLU A 56 -10.31 -23.90 18.27
C GLU A 56 -10.97 -23.48 16.95
N SER A 57 -11.62 -22.30 16.93
CA SER A 57 -12.29 -21.81 15.72
C SER A 57 -11.32 -21.41 14.61
N SER A 58 -10.04 -21.22 14.92
CA SER A 58 -8.98 -21.07 13.91
C SER A 58 -8.95 -22.22 12.91
N THR A 59 -9.34 -23.43 13.33
CA THR A 59 -9.38 -24.61 12.46
C THR A 59 -10.48 -24.59 11.41
N TYR A 60 -11.42 -23.64 11.48
CA TYR A 60 -12.51 -23.45 10.52
C TYR A 60 -12.14 -22.54 9.35
N PHE A 61 -10.96 -21.93 9.38
CA PHE A 61 -10.49 -21.02 8.34
C PHE A 61 -9.26 -21.58 7.66
N ASN A 62 -9.19 -21.46 6.33
CA ASN A 62 -8.00 -21.79 5.55
C ASN A 62 -6.92 -20.73 5.70
N ASN A 63 -7.34 -19.47 5.84
CA ASN A 63 -6.42 -18.35 5.87
C ASN A 63 -7.08 -17.12 6.52
N ASN A 64 -6.24 -16.18 6.94
CA ASN A 64 -6.62 -14.82 7.28
C ASN A 64 -5.45 -13.90 6.92
N TYR A 65 -5.73 -12.74 6.37
CA TYR A 65 -4.69 -11.86 5.85
C TYR A 65 -5.18 -10.41 5.81
N VAL A 66 -4.22 -9.50 5.63
CA VAL A 66 -4.49 -8.10 5.33
C VAL A 66 -4.09 -7.81 3.89
N GLN A 67 -5.02 -7.26 3.11
CA GLN A 67 -4.79 -6.81 1.75
C GLN A 67 -4.82 -5.28 1.72
N VAL A 68 -3.90 -4.70 0.94
CA VAL A 68 -3.68 -3.26 0.91
C VAL A 68 -3.67 -2.80 -0.55
N GLY A 69 -4.47 -1.78 -0.84
CA GLY A 69 -4.56 -1.19 -2.16
C GLY A 69 -3.25 -0.56 -2.61
N SER A 70 -3.06 -0.46 -3.92
CA SER A 70 -1.80 -0.05 -4.55
C SER A 70 -1.33 1.37 -4.22
N ASN A 71 -2.24 2.26 -3.80
CA ASN A 71 -1.92 3.63 -3.39
C ASN A 71 -1.52 3.71 -1.90
N LEU A 72 -1.54 2.63 -1.14
CA LEU A 72 -1.17 2.62 0.27
C LEU A 72 0.11 1.82 0.51
N SER A 73 0.92 2.28 1.47
CA SER A 73 2.11 1.58 1.93
C SER A 73 2.14 1.53 3.46
N TYR A 74 2.51 0.38 4.01
CA TYR A 74 2.86 0.25 5.42
C TYR A 74 4.00 1.23 5.75
N TYR A 75 3.86 1.98 6.84
CA TYR A 75 4.82 3.03 7.19
C TYR A 75 5.56 2.76 8.50
N ARG A 76 4.82 2.59 9.62
CA ARG A 76 5.40 2.35 10.95
C ARG A 76 4.36 1.85 11.96
N ALA A 77 4.86 1.33 13.07
CA ALA A 77 4.10 1.13 14.30
C ALA A 77 4.14 2.41 15.14
N LYS A 78 2.99 2.94 15.55
CA LYS A 78 2.93 4.16 16.37
C LYS A 78 1.65 4.22 17.20
N ALA A 79 1.80 4.58 18.48
CA ALA A 79 0.68 4.94 19.34
C ALA A 79 0.37 6.44 19.25
N ALA A 80 -0.88 6.82 19.53
CA ALA A 80 -1.21 8.22 19.77
C ALA A 80 -0.48 8.74 21.03
N ASN A 81 -0.40 10.06 21.19
CA ASN A 81 0.42 10.70 22.23
C ASN A 81 -0.16 10.60 23.65
N GLY A 82 -1.33 9.96 23.82
CA GLY A 82 -1.99 9.78 25.11
C GLY A 82 -1.38 8.62 25.90
N ASP A 83 -1.61 8.61 27.21
CA ASP A 83 -1.17 7.50 28.07
C ASP A 83 -2.05 6.27 27.83
N GLY A 84 -1.41 5.12 27.61
CA GLY A 84 -2.11 3.84 27.41
C GLY A 84 -2.76 3.66 26.03
N GLU A 85 -2.37 4.48 25.05
CA GLU A 85 -2.84 4.34 23.67
C GLU A 85 -2.34 3.04 23.02
N PRO A 86 -3.19 2.34 22.25
CA PRO A 86 -2.74 1.17 21.51
C PRO A 86 -1.72 1.58 20.44
N VAL A 87 -0.70 0.75 20.25
CA VAL A 87 0.21 0.87 19.12
C VAL A 87 -0.55 0.49 17.86
N GLN A 88 -0.46 1.32 16.82
CA GLN A 88 -1.19 1.14 15.57
C GLN A 88 -0.22 0.92 14.42
N THR A 89 -0.59 0.02 13.51
CA THR A 89 0.04 -0.08 12.19
C THR A 89 -0.51 1.04 11.32
N THR A 90 0.40 1.83 10.76
CA THR A 90 0.05 3.04 10.01
C THR A 90 0.32 2.88 8.52
N PHE A 91 -0.52 3.56 7.72
CA PHE A 91 -0.41 3.61 6.26
C PHE A 91 -0.18 5.04 5.78
N GLN A 92 0.69 5.19 4.78
CA GLN A 92 0.83 6.42 3.99
C GLN A 92 0.30 6.21 2.58
N PRO A 93 -0.42 7.19 2.02
CA PRO A 93 -0.79 7.15 0.62
C PRO A 93 0.36 7.63 -0.27
N GLY A 94 0.49 7.07 -1.46
CA GLY A 94 1.39 7.59 -2.50
C GLY A 94 0.91 8.95 -3.02
N GLU A 95 -0.41 9.05 -3.25
CA GLU A 95 -1.09 10.27 -3.68
C GLU A 95 -2.38 10.51 -2.89
N GLN A 96 -2.77 11.78 -2.74
CA GLN A 96 -3.99 12.13 -2.02
C GLN A 96 -5.22 11.90 -2.92
N ASP A 97 -5.92 10.78 -2.69
CA ASP A 97 -7.22 10.55 -3.29
C ASP A 97 -8.31 11.44 -2.68
N SER A 98 -9.27 11.88 -3.50
CA SER A 98 -10.41 12.68 -3.05
C SER A 98 -11.58 11.85 -2.50
N GLY A 99 -11.59 10.54 -2.75
CA GLY A 99 -12.66 9.61 -2.38
C GLY A 99 -12.20 8.16 -2.27
N PRO A 100 -13.11 7.24 -1.87
CA PRO A 100 -12.79 5.82 -1.71
C PRO A 100 -12.56 5.15 -3.07
N THR A 101 -11.51 4.33 -3.17
CA THR A 101 -11.17 3.49 -4.33
C THR A 101 -10.55 2.17 -3.86
N ASP A 102 -10.52 1.14 -4.69
CA ASP A 102 -9.83 -0.11 -4.34
C ASP A 102 -8.32 0.10 -4.09
N ASN A 103 -7.72 1.10 -4.74
CA ASN A 103 -6.31 1.44 -4.53
C ASN A 103 -6.01 2.02 -3.16
N ASN A 104 -7.02 2.54 -2.44
CA ASN A 104 -6.86 3.10 -1.10
C ASN A 104 -7.60 2.31 -0.01
N ALA A 105 -7.89 1.04 -0.29
CA ALA A 105 -8.50 0.13 0.67
C ALA A 105 -7.45 -0.59 1.53
N VAL A 106 -7.77 -0.77 2.81
CA VAL A 106 -7.15 -1.76 3.70
C VAL A 106 -8.22 -2.78 4.05
N GLU A 107 -7.97 -4.05 3.76
CA GLU A 107 -8.94 -5.13 3.93
C GLU A 107 -8.43 -6.19 4.89
N PHE A 108 -9.21 -6.49 5.92
CA PHE A 108 -8.93 -7.54 6.89
C PHE A 108 -9.81 -8.73 6.56
N MET A 109 -9.19 -9.78 6.01
CA MET A 109 -9.88 -10.87 5.35
C MET A 109 -9.75 -12.17 6.14
N ILE A 110 -10.83 -12.93 6.18
CA ILE A 110 -10.87 -14.32 6.63
C ILE A 110 -11.36 -15.19 5.49
N VAL A 111 -10.86 -16.43 5.43
CA VAL A 111 -11.23 -17.40 4.40
C VAL A 111 -11.76 -18.66 5.08
N PRO A 112 -13.08 -18.85 5.13
CA PRO A 112 -13.68 -20.09 5.63
C PRO A 112 -13.14 -21.32 4.88
N LYS A 113 -13.05 -22.45 5.59
CA LYS A 113 -12.78 -23.74 4.95
C LYS A 113 -13.89 -24.11 3.98
N THR A 114 -13.53 -24.85 2.93
CA THR A 114 -14.52 -25.36 1.98
C THR A 114 -15.62 -26.16 2.71
N GLY A 115 -16.88 -25.85 2.38
CA GLY A 115 -18.07 -26.42 3.02
C GLY A 115 -18.57 -25.65 4.26
N LEU A 116 -17.81 -24.66 4.73
CA LEU A 116 -18.27 -23.70 5.72
C LEU A 116 -18.66 -22.37 5.07
N SER A 117 -19.49 -21.62 5.79
CA SER A 117 -19.91 -20.27 5.43
C SER A 117 -19.85 -19.37 6.66
N PHE A 118 -19.30 -18.18 6.50
CA PHE A 118 -19.22 -17.17 7.55
C PHE A 118 -20.23 -16.06 7.32
N THR A 119 -20.98 -15.70 8.35
CA THR A 119 -21.90 -14.54 8.32
C THR A 119 -21.43 -13.53 9.36
N PRO A 120 -20.98 -12.33 8.97
CA PRO A 120 -20.56 -11.31 9.94
C PRO A 120 -21.75 -10.80 10.75
N THR A 121 -21.49 -10.42 11.99
CA THR A 121 -22.47 -9.76 12.86
C THR A 121 -21.99 -8.37 13.27
N LYS A 122 -20.69 -8.17 13.44
CA LYS A 122 -20.12 -6.90 13.90
C LYS A 122 -18.65 -6.77 13.51
N VAL A 123 -18.22 -5.54 13.28
CA VAL A 123 -16.83 -5.16 13.08
C VAL A 123 -16.47 -4.00 13.99
N SER A 124 -15.24 -3.98 14.49
CA SER A 124 -14.72 -2.84 15.26
C SER A 124 -13.22 -2.68 15.09
N PHE A 125 -12.72 -1.47 15.28
CA PHE A 125 -11.29 -1.17 15.25
C PHE A 125 -11.01 0.15 15.97
N VAL A 126 -9.75 0.41 16.27
CA VAL A 126 -9.26 1.70 16.75
C VAL A 126 -8.49 2.37 15.63
N SER A 127 -8.66 3.69 15.45
CA SER A 127 -7.92 4.44 14.44
C SER A 127 -7.54 5.85 14.91
N SER A 128 -6.40 6.33 14.41
CA SER A 128 -5.89 7.68 14.66
C SER A 128 -5.25 8.29 13.42
N LYS A 129 -5.41 9.60 13.25
CA LYS A 129 -4.64 10.39 12.28
C LYS A 129 -3.31 10.77 12.89
N PHE A 130 -2.22 10.62 12.14
CA PHE A 130 -0.88 11.06 12.53
C PHE A 130 -0.41 12.20 11.62
N GLY A 131 -0.43 13.42 12.17
CA GLY A 131 0.00 14.64 11.49
C GLY A 131 -1.11 15.69 11.31
N THR A 132 -0.78 16.79 10.64
CA THR A 132 -1.64 17.97 10.52
C THR A 132 -2.62 17.85 9.34
N GLY A 133 -3.84 17.37 9.59
CA GLY A 133 -5.01 17.49 8.69
C GLY A 133 -5.17 16.39 7.63
N GLY A 134 -6.40 16.24 7.13
CA GLY A 134 -6.79 15.20 6.15
C GLY A 134 -7.07 13.83 6.78
N GLY A 135 -7.56 12.87 6.00
CA GLY A 135 -7.87 11.52 6.46
C GLY A 135 -9.35 11.32 6.80
N LYS A 136 -10.04 10.62 5.90
CA LYS A 136 -11.40 10.12 6.06
C LYS A 136 -11.44 8.62 5.81
N LEU A 137 -12.42 7.96 6.42
CA LEU A 137 -12.66 6.54 6.32
C LEU A 137 -14.06 6.26 5.77
N ASP A 138 -14.12 5.40 4.77
CA ASP A 138 -15.35 4.69 4.41
C ASP A 138 -15.19 3.23 4.84
N ILE A 139 -16.18 2.70 5.52
CA ILE A 139 -16.16 1.37 6.13
C ILE A 139 -17.21 0.51 5.46
N SER A 140 -16.80 -0.65 4.96
CA SER A 140 -17.70 -1.62 4.32
C SER A 140 -17.32 -3.05 4.68
N TRP A 141 -18.29 -3.95 4.56
CA TRP A 141 -18.05 -5.39 4.56
C TRP A 141 -17.94 -5.88 3.12
N VAL A 142 -16.98 -6.77 2.84
CA VAL A 142 -16.79 -7.42 1.54
C VAL A 142 -17.26 -8.87 1.63
N ASN A 143 -18.23 -9.25 0.81
CA ASN A 143 -18.70 -10.63 0.69
C ASN A 143 -17.80 -11.43 -0.25
N SER A 144 -17.88 -12.77 -0.21
CA SER A 144 -17.05 -13.64 -1.04
C SER A 144 -17.30 -13.56 -2.56
N ASP A 145 -18.38 -12.92 -3.00
CA ASP A 145 -18.65 -12.64 -4.41
C ASP A 145 -18.10 -11.26 -4.86
N GLY A 146 -17.41 -10.54 -3.98
CA GLY A 146 -16.87 -9.20 -4.23
C GLY A 146 -17.89 -8.07 -4.01
N SER A 147 -19.17 -8.37 -3.75
CA SER A 147 -20.15 -7.35 -3.39
C SER A 147 -19.85 -6.77 -2.01
N THR A 148 -20.22 -5.50 -1.81
CA THR A 148 -19.96 -4.81 -0.54
C THR A 148 -21.24 -4.37 0.15
N VAL A 149 -21.20 -4.30 1.49
CA VAL A 149 -22.22 -3.70 2.34
C VAL A 149 -21.61 -2.47 3.01
N SER A 150 -22.08 -1.27 2.66
CA SER A 150 -21.64 -0.02 3.29
C SER A 150 -22.09 0.05 4.75
N LEU A 151 -21.15 0.30 5.66
CA LEU A 151 -21.41 0.42 7.10
C LEU A 151 -21.37 1.88 7.58
N ALA A 152 -20.40 2.65 7.09
CA ALA A 152 -20.28 4.09 7.36
C ALA A 152 -19.45 4.78 6.28
N THR A 153 -19.64 6.10 6.11
CA THR A 153 -18.95 6.89 5.08
C THR A 153 -18.51 8.24 5.65
N GLY A 154 -17.31 8.68 5.31
CA GLY A 154 -16.79 9.99 5.70
C GLY A 154 -16.41 10.11 7.16
N GLU A 155 -16.18 8.98 7.83
CA GLU A 155 -15.73 8.94 9.22
C GLU A 155 -14.35 9.60 9.33
N SER A 156 -14.11 10.33 10.41
CA SER A 156 -12.84 11.04 10.62
C SER A 156 -12.30 10.70 12.00
N PRO A 157 -11.29 9.83 12.10
CA PRO A 157 -10.63 9.55 13.37
C PRO A 157 -10.02 10.81 13.98
N SER A 158 -9.88 10.82 15.29
CA SER A 158 -9.23 11.89 16.03
C SER A 158 -7.73 11.95 15.72
N ARG A 159 -7.16 13.12 15.99
CA ARG A 159 -5.72 13.36 15.78
C ARG A 159 -4.91 12.81 16.95
N GLU A 160 -3.69 12.35 16.67
CA GLU A 160 -2.77 11.70 17.61
C GLU A 160 -2.45 12.49 18.89
N ASN A 161 -2.75 13.79 18.93
CA ASN A 161 -2.41 14.69 20.02
C ASN A 161 -3.63 15.27 20.76
N GLY A 162 -4.83 14.76 20.49
CA GLY A 162 -6.06 15.24 21.14
C GLY A 162 -6.44 16.68 20.83
N SER A 163 -5.89 17.27 19.76
CA SER A 163 -6.18 18.66 19.38
C SER A 163 -7.51 18.86 18.64
N ASP A 164 -8.31 17.80 18.48
CA ASP A 164 -9.67 17.93 17.98
C ASP A 164 -10.58 18.43 19.13
N PRO A 165 -11.23 19.61 19.00
CA PRO A 165 -12.04 20.19 20.08
C PRO A 165 -13.33 19.42 20.37
N ASN A 166 -13.71 18.44 19.52
CA ASN A 166 -14.80 17.53 19.77
C ASN A 166 -14.26 16.12 20.00
N GLU A 167 -14.54 15.57 21.19
CA GLU A 167 -14.44 14.15 21.56
C GLU A 167 -13.07 13.65 22.06
N THR A 168 -12.78 13.95 23.33
CA THR A 168 -11.99 13.02 24.15
C THR A 168 -12.85 11.80 24.50
N PHE A 169 -12.51 10.63 23.96
CA PHE A 169 -13.08 9.35 24.37
C PHE A 169 -12.50 8.96 25.74
N GLY A 170 -13.01 9.59 26.81
CA GLY A 170 -12.54 9.33 28.18
C GLY A 170 -11.07 9.71 28.43
N GLY A 171 -10.51 10.63 27.63
CA GLY A 171 -9.11 11.07 27.74
C GLY A 171 -8.14 10.39 26.76
N GLN A 172 -8.60 9.42 25.97
CA GLN A 172 -7.84 8.83 24.87
C GLN A 172 -7.99 9.65 23.57
N TYR A 173 -6.94 9.65 22.76
CA TYR A 173 -6.80 10.35 21.49
C TYR A 173 -7.11 9.46 20.30
N SER A 174 -7.07 8.13 20.45
CA SER A 174 -7.50 7.21 19.40
C SER A 174 -9.02 7.04 19.38
N THR A 175 -9.60 6.93 18.18
CA THR A 175 -11.05 6.81 18.00
C THR A 175 -11.45 5.33 17.87
N PRO A 176 -12.29 4.79 18.76
CA PRO A 176 -12.88 3.48 18.58
C PRO A 176 -14.07 3.54 17.61
N PHE A 177 -14.08 2.66 16.63
CA PHE A 177 -15.18 2.45 15.70
C PHE A 177 -15.82 1.08 15.94
N SER A 178 -17.15 1.01 15.87
CA SER A 178 -17.90 -0.23 16.05
C SER A 178 -19.20 -0.19 15.25
N PHE A 179 -19.37 -1.15 14.34
CA PHE A 179 -20.50 -1.21 13.43
C PHE A 179 -21.11 -2.61 13.42
N ASN A 180 -22.44 -2.70 13.57
CA ASN A 180 -23.14 -3.94 13.30
C ASN A 180 -23.17 -4.19 11.79
N VAL A 181 -22.93 -5.43 11.38
CA VAL A 181 -23.01 -5.82 9.97
C VAL A 181 -24.38 -6.44 9.73
N THR A 182 -25.23 -5.72 8.99
CA THR A 182 -26.57 -6.18 8.65
C THR A 182 -26.73 -6.24 7.14
N GLY A 183 -27.32 -7.31 6.61
CA GLY A 183 -27.53 -7.49 5.17
C GLY A 183 -26.34 -8.09 4.41
N ALA A 184 -25.24 -8.45 5.09
CA ALA A 184 -24.17 -9.24 4.49
C ALA A 184 -24.63 -10.68 4.24
N ALA A 185 -24.20 -11.25 3.12
CA ALA A 185 -24.50 -12.62 2.77
C ALA A 185 -23.54 -13.59 3.49
N ALA A 186 -24.00 -14.81 3.74
CA ALA A 186 -23.12 -15.88 4.18
C ALA A 186 -22.07 -16.15 3.10
N SER A 187 -20.79 -16.00 3.46
CA SER A 187 -19.66 -16.06 2.54
C SER A 187 -18.95 -17.41 2.65
N THR A 188 -18.75 -18.10 1.54
CA THR A 188 -18.05 -19.41 1.47
C THR A 188 -16.58 -19.28 1.04
N GLY A 189 -16.12 -18.06 0.78
CA GLY A 189 -14.74 -17.73 0.41
C GLY A 189 -14.24 -16.51 1.17
N ALA A 190 -13.17 -15.88 0.67
CA ALA A 190 -12.58 -14.71 1.30
C ALA A 190 -13.63 -13.60 1.51
N CYS A 191 -13.79 -13.16 2.75
CA CYS A 191 -14.70 -12.09 3.13
C CYS A 191 -14.09 -11.31 4.29
N GLY A 192 -14.52 -10.08 4.51
CA GLY A 192 -13.86 -9.27 5.52
C GLY A 192 -14.27 -7.82 5.62
N LEU A 193 -13.58 -7.12 6.51
CA LEU A 193 -13.72 -5.68 6.73
C LEU A 193 -12.86 -4.92 5.72
N ARG A 194 -13.45 -4.01 4.95
CA ARG A 194 -12.74 -3.03 4.13
C ARG A 194 -12.84 -1.65 4.76
N VAL A 195 -11.71 -0.97 4.85
CA VAL A 195 -11.61 0.43 5.26
C VAL A 195 -10.85 1.21 4.18
N ASN A 196 -11.53 2.14 3.52
CA ASN A 196 -10.92 3.03 2.53
C ASN A 196 -10.37 4.28 3.21
N ILE A 197 -9.12 4.65 2.90
CA ILE A 197 -8.46 5.84 3.44
C ILE A 197 -8.36 6.89 2.33
N TYR A 198 -8.98 8.04 2.50
CA TYR A 198 -8.93 9.10 1.49
C TYR A 198 -8.85 10.48 2.11
N SER A 199 -8.66 11.51 1.27
CA SER A 199 -8.36 12.87 1.69
C SER A 199 -7.14 12.97 2.62
N LEU A 200 -6.22 12.00 2.59
CA LEU A 200 -5.01 11.97 3.39
C LEU A 200 -3.81 12.40 2.53
N GLY A 201 -3.03 13.37 2.99
CA GLY A 201 -1.85 13.82 2.26
C GLY A 201 -0.73 12.78 2.24
N ALA A 202 0.06 12.72 1.17
CA ALA A 202 1.12 11.70 0.99
C ALA A 202 2.23 11.72 2.07
N ASN A 203 2.37 12.82 2.82
CA ASN A 203 3.30 12.94 3.94
C ASN A 203 2.63 12.74 5.32
N LYS A 204 1.42 12.20 5.34
CA LYS A 204 0.60 11.93 6.53
C LYS A 204 0.28 10.46 6.60
N ASP A 205 0.11 9.96 7.82
CA ASP A 205 -0.21 8.57 8.09
C ASP A 205 -1.50 8.42 8.91
N LEU A 206 -2.21 7.31 8.71
CA LEU A 206 -3.40 6.93 9.47
C LEU A 206 -3.21 5.50 9.98
N GLY A 207 -3.50 5.30 11.26
CA GLY A 207 -3.29 4.04 11.96
C GLY A 207 -4.56 3.24 12.17
N PHE A 208 -4.38 1.92 12.29
CA PHE A 208 -5.38 1.01 12.82
C PHE A 208 -4.76 0.12 13.91
N ALA A 209 -5.57 -0.25 14.89
CA ALA A 209 -5.24 -1.29 15.89
C ALA A 209 -6.52 -2.00 16.32
N ASN A 210 -6.36 -3.16 16.97
CA ASN A 210 -7.44 -3.93 17.58
C ASN A 210 -8.60 -4.14 16.62
N VAL A 211 -8.29 -4.59 15.41
CA VAL A 211 -9.29 -4.84 14.37
C VAL A 211 -9.97 -6.17 14.69
N VAL A 212 -11.28 -6.14 14.82
CA VAL A 212 -12.10 -7.26 15.25
C VAL A 212 -13.21 -7.50 14.25
N ILE A 213 -13.38 -8.77 13.86
CA ILE A 213 -14.50 -9.27 13.07
C ILE A 213 -15.22 -10.33 13.90
N GLU A 214 -16.50 -10.09 14.18
CA GLU A 214 -17.37 -11.03 14.88
C GLU A 214 -18.40 -11.59 13.89
N GLY A 215 -18.74 -12.88 14.03
CA GLY A 215 -19.77 -13.50 13.21
C GLY A 215 -20.09 -14.93 13.62
N THR A 216 -20.87 -15.60 12.77
CA THR A 216 -21.22 -17.00 12.93
C THR A 216 -20.65 -17.80 11.76
N ILE A 217 -19.89 -18.85 12.07
CA ILE A 217 -19.42 -19.83 11.10
C ILE A 217 -20.36 -21.03 11.15
N SER A 218 -20.85 -21.47 10.00
CA SER A 218 -21.76 -22.61 9.91
C SER A 218 -21.54 -23.45 8.67
N GLY A 219 -21.85 -24.74 8.74
CA GLY A 219 -21.78 -25.65 7.60
C GLY A 219 -21.19 -27.00 7.96
N THR A 220 -20.63 -27.69 6.97
CA THR A 220 -19.98 -28.98 7.14
C THR A 220 -18.62 -28.92 6.47
N ILE A 221 -17.55 -29.17 7.23
CA ILE A 221 -16.19 -29.12 6.69
C ILE A 221 -16.04 -30.20 5.60
N LEU A 222 -15.58 -29.79 4.43
CA LEU A 222 -15.19 -30.68 3.35
C LEU A 222 -13.67 -30.75 3.26
N ASP A 223 -13.15 -31.97 3.12
CA ASP A 223 -11.73 -32.19 2.86
C ASP A 223 -11.45 -31.92 1.39
N VAL A 224 -10.57 -30.96 1.12
CA VAL A 224 -10.16 -30.54 -0.23
C VAL A 224 -8.66 -30.59 -0.31
N LYS A 225 -8.14 -31.02 -1.46
CA LYS A 225 -6.72 -31.05 -1.74
C LYS A 225 -6.14 -29.62 -1.65
N GLN A 226 -5.06 -29.47 -0.89
CA GLN A 226 -4.30 -28.21 -0.84
C GLN A 226 -3.26 -28.15 -1.95
N CYS A 227 -3.10 -26.96 -2.54
CA CYS A 227 -2.20 -26.66 -3.64
C CYS A 227 -1.27 -25.51 -3.24
N ASN A 228 0.02 -25.67 -3.51
CA ASN A 228 1.05 -24.66 -3.23
C ASN A 228 1.17 -23.69 -4.40
N LEU A 229 1.21 -22.40 -4.09
CA LEU A 229 1.49 -21.33 -5.04
C LEU A 229 2.89 -20.79 -4.81
N THR A 230 3.70 -20.74 -5.86
CA THR A 230 4.96 -19.99 -5.91
C THR A 230 4.80 -18.82 -6.88
N VAL A 231 5.17 -17.60 -6.46
CA VAL A 231 5.14 -16.40 -7.31
C VAL A 231 6.57 -15.95 -7.61
N GLN A 232 6.85 -15.65 -8.87
CA GLN A 232 8.17 -15.21 -9.34
C GLN A 232 8.08 -13.96 -10.21
N VAL A 233 9.18 -13.22 -10.25
CA VAL A 233 9.38 -12.06 -11.11
C VAL A 233 10.64 -12.29 -11.94
N SER A 234 10.55 -12.13 -13.26
CA SER A 234 11.65 -12.38 -14.19
C SER A 234 11.85 -11.18 -15.13
N PRO A 235 13.03 -10.53 -15.14
CA PRO A 235 14.17 -10.76 -14.24
C PRO A 235 13.88 -10.30 -12.79
N GLU A 236 14.64 -10.82 -11.83
CA GLU A 236 14.49 -10.44 -10.42
C GLU A 236 14.63 -8.91 -10.24
N GLY A 237 13.72 -8.32 -9.46
CA GLY A 237 13.67 -6.87 -9.23
C GLY A 237 13.09 -6.05 -10.38
N ALA A 238 12.56 -6.67 -11.44
CA ALA A 238 11.89 -5.96 -12.55
C ALA A 238 10.53 -5.35 -12.17
N GLY A 239 9.93 -5.81 -11.09
CA GLY A 239 8.63 -5.36 -10.60
C GLY A 239 8.20 -6.11 -9.36
N THR A 240 6.94 -5.95 -9.00
CA THR A 240 6.28 -6.67 -7.92
C THR A 240 5.02 -7.37 -8.44
N VAL A 241 4.58 -8.39 -7.72
CA VAL A 241 3.34 -9.11 -7.99
C VAL A 241 2.50 -9.11 -6.73
N ASN A 242 1.22 -8.78 -6.88
CA ASN A 242 0.21 -8.93 -5.86
C ASN A 242 -0.73 -10.07 -6.26
N VAL A 243 -1.13 -10.89 -5.28
CA VAL A 243 -2.09 -11.99 -5.47
C VAL A 243 -3.26 -11.83 -4.51
N VAL A 244 -4.47 -12.02 -5.04
CA VAL A 244 -5.72 -11.98 -4.29
C VAL A 244 -6.48 -13.28 -4.51
N PRO A 245 -6.91 -14.00 -3.45
CA PRO A 245 -6.58 -13.82 -2.04
C PRO A 245 -5.07 -13.93 -1.72
N VAL A 246 -4.61 -13.25 -0.66
CA VAL A 246 -3.19 -13.32 -0.25
C VAL A 246 -2.92 -14.68 0.39
N GLY A 247 -1.90 -15.39 -0.09
CA GLY A 247 -1.49 -16.68 0.46
C GLY A 247 -0.52 -17.43 -0.43
N ASN A 248 -0.01 -18.55 0.07
CA ASN A 248 0.88 -19.47 -0.66
C ASN A 248 0.36 -20.90 -0.70
N VAL A 249 -0.75 -21.20 0.00
CA VAL A 249 -1.43 -22.49 0.01
C VAL A 249 -2.92 -22.24 -0.11
N PHE A 250 -3.57 -22.93 -1.04
CA PHE A 250 -4.98 -22.75 -1.35
C PHE A 250 -5.67 -24.10 -1.55
N ASP A 251 -6.97 -24.14 -1.28
CA ASP A 251 -7.79 -25.29 -1.67
C ASP A 251 -7.85 -25.39 -3.20
N GLU A 252 -7.88 -26.61 -3.72
CA GLU A 252 -8.05 -26.87 -5.15
C GLU A 252 -9.32 -26.19 -5.68
N ASN A 253 -9.21 -25.60 -6.87
CA ASN A 253 -10.22 -24.80 -7.56
C ASN A 253 -10.46 -23.39 -6.96
N THR A 254 -9.58 -22.91 -6.07
CA THR A 254 -9.61 -21.51 -5.64
C THR A 254 -9.28 -20.58 -6.83
N ALA A 255 -10.11 -19.56 -7.05
CA ALA A 255 -9.84 -18.51 -8.01
C ALA A 255 -8.87 -17.48 -7.43
N LEU A 256 -7.82 -17.16 -8.19
CA LEU A 256 -6.76 -16.23 -7.85
C LEU A 256 -6.69 -15.13 -8.91
N THR A 257 -6.46 -13.90 -8.47
CA THR A 257 -6.17 -12.75 -9.34
C THR A 257 -4.77 -12.26 -9.06
N PHE A 258 -3.94 -12.18 -10.11
CA PHE A 258 -2.58 -11.67 -10.05
C PHE A 258 -2.51 -10.32 -10.75
N THR A 259 -1.91 -9.34 -10.08
CA THR A 259 -1.61 -8.02 -10.65
C THR A 259 -0.13 -7.72 -10.52
N GLN A 260 0.41 -6.93 -11.45
CA GLN A 260 1.83 -6.60 -11.52
C GLN A 260 2.07 -5.10 -11.48
N THR A 261 3.18 -4.70 -10.87
CA THR A 261 3.68 -3.32 -10.93
C THR A 261 5.13 -3.35 -11.40
N ARG A 262 5.39 -2.78 -12.59
CA ARG A 262 6.74 -2.66 -13.14
C ARG A 262 7.59 -1.66 -12.34
N ASN A 263 8.87 -1.96 -12.21
CA ASN A 263 9.88 -0.98 -11.80
C ASN A 263 10.36 -0.15 -13.00
N PHE A 264 10.85 1.06 -12.73
CA PHE A 264 11.44 1.93 -13.75
C PHE A 264 12.58 1.22 -14.52
N GLY A 265 12.61 1.36 -15.85
CA GLY A 265 13.57 0.68 -16.71
C GLY A 265 13.18 -0.74 -17.10
N TYR A 266 11.93 -1.17 -16.83
CA TYR A 266 11.39 -2.45 -17.24
C TYR A 266 10.00 -2.32 -17.85
N ARG A 267 9.69 -3.14 -18.85
CA ARG A 267 8.35 -3.28 -19.45
C ARG A 267 7.80 -4.65 -19.11
N PHE A 268 6.57 -4.73 -18.61
CA PHE A 268 5.87 -5.99 -18.45
C PHE A 268 5.57 -6.62 -19.82
N THR A 269 5.84 -7.90 -19.98
CA THR A 269 5.62 -8.65 -21.24
C THR A 269 4.56 -9.74 -21.13
N GLY A 270 4.26 -10.22 -19.92
CA GLY A 270 3.22 -11.20 -19.73
C GLY A 270 3.47 -12.13 -18.55
N TRP A 271 2.46 -12.92 -18.24
CA TRP A 271 2.48 -13.99 -17.26
C TRP A 271 2.84 -15.32 -17.91
N SER A 272 3.59 -16.14 -17.19
CA SER A 272 3.79 -17.56 -17.52
C SER A 272 3.54 -18.41 -16.28
N VAL A 273 2.81 -19.51 -16.45
CA VAL A 273 2.48 -20.45 -15.38
C VAL A 273 3.11 -21.81 -15.69
N SER A 274 3.55 -22.53 -14.66
CA SER A 274 4.22 -23.84 -14.81
C SER A 274 3.38 -24.93 -15.47
N ASP A 275 2.07 -24.75 -15.56
CA ASP A 275 1.14 -25.64 -16.28
C ASP A 275 1.08 -25.36 -17.80
N GLY A 276 1.77 -24.32 -18.28
CA GLY A 276 1.80 -23.88 -19.67
C GLY A 276 0.87 -22.70 -19.99
N THR A 277 0.08 -22.21 -19.04
CA THR A 277 -0.77 -21.03 -19.22
C THR A 277 0.08 -19.77 -19.42
N THR A 278 -0.31 -18.91 -20.36
CA THR A 278 0.34 -17.61 -20.63
C THR A 278 -0.70 -16.52 -20.85
N SER A 279 -0.36 -15.28 -20.52
CA SER A 279 -1.23 -14.10 -20.73
C SER A 279 -0.38 -12.84 -20.92
N GLU A 280 -0.71 -11.97 -21.86
CA GLU A 280 -0.06 -10.64 -22.02
C GLU A 280 -0.80 -9.53 -21.27
N GLU A 281 -1.98 -9.83 -20.71
CA GLU A 281 -2.78 -8.87 -19.96
C GLU A 281 -2.08 -8.47 -18.64
N ALA A 282 -2.28 -7.22 -18.22
CA ALA A 282 -1.69 -6.71 -16.97
C ALA A 282 -2.20 -7.45 -15.72
N GLU A 283 -3.39 -8.03 -15.80
CA GLU A 283 -4.00 -8.86 -14.77
C GLU A 283 -4.15 -10.30 -15.28
N LEU A 284 -3.89 -11.28 -14.41
CA LEU A 284 -4.14 -12.69 -14.68
C LEU A 284 -5.18 -13.24 -13.69
N ALA A 285 -6.34 -13.64 -14.22
CA ALA A 285 -7.27 -14.49 -13.50
C ALA A 285 -6.89 -15.97 -13.71
N TYR A 286 -6.71 -16.71 -12.62
CA TYR A 286 -6.21 -18.09 -12.65
C TYR A 286 -6.88 -18.96 -11.58
N THR A 287 -7.24 -20.20 -11.92
CA THR A 287 -7.82 -21.16 -10.96
C THR A 287 -6.80 -22.23 -10.63
N ILE A 288 -6.42 -22.34 -9.35
CA ILE A 288 -5.37 -23.29 -8.94
C ILE A 288 -5.92 -24.71 -8.82
N THR A 289 -5.44 -25.64 -9.65
CA THR A 289 -5.84 -27.06 -9.65
C THR A 289 -4.72 -28.01 -9.15
N GLY A 290 -3.56 -27.45 -8.82
CA GLY A 290 -2.38 -28.20 -8.38
C GLY A 290 -1.28 -27.24 -7.95
N ASP A 291 -0.15 -27.78 -7.50
CA ASP A 291 1.02 -26.97 -7.19
C ASP A 291 1.51 -26.25 -8.44
N VAL A 292 1.63 -24.92 -8.37
CA VAL A 292 2.03 -24.09 -9.53
C VAL A 292 2.99 -22.98 -9.18
N THR A 293 3.79 -22.63 -10.17
CA THR A 293 4.61 -21.41 -10.18
C THR A 293 4.02 -20.43 -11.20
N VAL A 294 3.70 -19.22 -10.76
CA VAL A 294 3.26 -18.10 -11.60
C VAL A 294 4.38 -17.07 -11.68
N THR A 295 4.80 -16.72 -12.90
CA THR A 295 5.90 -15.79 -13.16
C THR A 295 5.41 -14.58 -13.92
N ALA A 296 5.64 -13.38 -13.37
CA ALA A 296 5.52 -12.11 -14.10
C ALA A 296 6.81 -11.86 -14.89
N ASN A 297 6.69 -11.74 -16.21
CA ASN A 297 7.83 -11.54 -17.11
C ASN A 297 7.92 -10.09 -17.54
N TYR A 298 9.15 -9.61 -17.63
CA TYR A 298 9.49 -8.26 -18.01
C TYR A 298 10.70 -8.23 -18.94
N GLU A 299 10.78 -7.17 -19.73
CA GLU A 299 11.93 -6.84 -20.56
C GLU A 299 12.58 -5.56 -20.08
N ARG A 300 13.91 -5.53 -20.08
CA ARG A 300 14.67 -4.33 -19.72
C ARG A 300 14.55 -3.27 -20.81
N ILE A 301 14.31 -2.04 -20.41
CA ILE A 301 14.36 -0.84 -21.25
C ILE A 301 15.67 -0.13 -20.96
N ASN A 302 16.35 0.38 -21.98
CA ASN A 302 17.52 1.23 -21.74
C ASN A 302 17.06 2.53 -21.05
N THR A 303 17.93 3.08 -20.21
CA THR A 303 17.67 4.34 -19.53
C THR A 303 18.85 5.28 -19.75
N TYR A 304 18.54 6.57 -19.88
CA TYR A 304 19.52 7.59 -20.20
C TYR A 304 19.42 8.77 -19.23
N ALA A 305 20.57 9.32 -18.87
CA ALA A 305 20.65 10.47 -17.99
C ALA A 305 20.44 11.76 -18.79
N LEU A 306 19.59 12.66 -18.29
CA LEU A 306 19.47 14.03 -18.77
C LEU A 306 20.02 14.99 -17.72
N SER A 307 21.23 15.49 -17.98
CA SER A 307 21.79 16.60 -17.23
C SER A 307 21.30 17.92 -17.83
N TYR A 308 20.82 18.82 -16.98
CA TYR A 308 20.52 20.18 -17.40
C TYR A 308 20.92 21.19 -16.33
N GLY A 309 21.28 22.39 -16.77
CA GLY A 309 21.73 23.45 -15.87
C GLY A 309 21.68 24.82 -16.51
N ALA A 310 21.72 25.85 -15.67
CA ALA A 310 21.65 27.24 -16.13
C ALA A 310 23.02 27.92 -16.10
N THR A 311 23.28 28.77 -17.09
CA THR A 311 24.50 29.61 -17.17
C THR A 311 24.13 31.10 -17.26
N GLY A 312 25.12 31.99 -17.26
CA GLY A 312 24.89 33.43 -17.38
C GLY A 312 24.15 34.06 -16.18
N GLY A 313 24.33 33.49 -14.99
CA GLY A 313 23.67 33.93 -13.75
C GLY A 313 22.36 33.21 -13.44
N GLY A 314 21.83 32.42 -14.37
CA GLY A 314 20.68 31.56 -14.14
C GLY A 314 20.91 30.51 -13.04
N ARG A 315 19.82 29.86 -12.62
CA ARG A 315 19.82 28.79 -11.61
C ARG A 315 18.98 27.62 -12.09
N ASP A 316 19.25 26.42 -11.58
CA ASP A 316 18.63 25.19 -12.08
C ASP A 316 17.10 25.18 -11.94
N TYR A 317 16.55 25.87 -10.92
CA TYR A 317 15.09 26.03 -10.75
C TYR A 317 14.42 26.81 -11.90
N MET A 318 15.20 27.50 -12.73
CA MET A 318 14.71 28.23 -13.91
C MET A 318 14.53 27.31 -15.12
N ILE A 319 14.87 26.03 -15.00
CA ILE A 319 14.68 25.01 -16.03
C ILE A 319 13.76 23.94 -15.45
N SER A 320 12.67 23.63 -16.15
CA SER A 320 11.72 22.59 -15.75
C SER A 320 11.61 21.54 -16.85
N PRO A 321 11.92 20.26 -16.56
CA PRO A 321 11.63 19.17 -17.47
C PRO A 321 10.19 18.68 -17.33
N THR A 322 9.59 18.24 -18.44
CA THR A 322 8.32 17.51 -18.47
C THR A 322 8.44 16.36 -19.48
N PRO A 323 8.18 15.09 -19.09
CA PRO A 323 7.77 14.62 -17.77
C PRO A 323 8.86 14.80 -16.68
N THR A 324 8.46 14.71 -15.41
CA THR A 324 9.39 14.73 -14.27
C THR A 324 10.33 13.51 -14.33
N PRO A 325 11.64 13.68 -14.08
CA PRO A 325 12.58 12.56 -14.12
C PRO A 325 12.38 11.57 -12.99
N THR A 326 12.77 10.32 -13.22
CA THR A 326 13.05 9.37 -12.14
C THR A 326 14.49 9.56 -11.67
N VAL A 327 14.69 9.86 -10.39
CA VAL A 327 16.04 10.06 -9.84
C VAL A 327 16.64 8.72 -9.42
N VAL A 328 17.70 8.30 -10.09
CA VAL A 328 18.46 7.07 -9.77
C VAL A 328 19.91 7.47 -9.54
N ASP A 329 20.48 7.12 -8.38
CA ASP A 329 21.85 7.49 -7.98
C ASP A 329 22.18 8.99 -8.14
N GLY A 330 21.20 9.85 -7.84
CA GLY A 330 21.34 11.31 -7.96
C GLY A 330 21.31 11.85 -9.39
N LYS A 331 21.03 11.02 -10.39
CA LYS A 331 20.88 11.42 -11.79
C LYS A 331 19.41 11.42 -12.20
N ASN A 332 19.04 12.39 -13.02
CA ASN A 332 17.73 12.44 -13.67
C ASN A 332 17.70 11.45 -14.83
N MET A 333 17.00 10.32 -14.66
CA MET A 333 16.92 9.25 -15.64
C MET A 333 15.57 9.26 -16.36
N TYR A 334 15.60 8.86 -17.63
CA TYR A 334 14.44 8.63 -18.48
C TYR A 334 14.58 7.31 -19.23
N GLU A 335 13.46 6.67 -19.56
CA GLU A 335 13.44 5.47 -20.40
C GLU A 335 13.72 5.83 -21.86
N GLU A 336 14.36 4.93 -22.60
CA GLU A 336 14.68 5.09 -24.02
C GLU A 336 13.46 5.52 -24.84
N GLY A 337 13.66 6.51 -25.71
CA GLY A 337 12.62 7.08 -26.55
C GLY A 337 11.72 8.12 -25.88
N THR A 338 11.88 8.36 -24.57
CA THR A 338 11.13 9.43 -23.88
C THR A 338 11.45 10.79 -24.53
N GLU A 339 10.43 11.54 -24.91
CA GLU A 339 10.56 12.93 -25.35
C GLU A 339 10.41 13.86 -24.15
N VAL A 340 11.50 14.48 -23.72
CA VAL A 340 11.51 15.42 -22.59
C VAL A 340 11.42 16.84 -23.12
N THR A 341 10.40 17.57 -22.68
CA THR A 341 10.27 19.01 -22.92
C THR A 341 10.99 19.77 -21.83
N LEU A 342 12.01 20.56 -22.20
CA LEU A 342 12.69 21.47 -21.28
C LEU A 342 12.16 22.89 -21.48
N THR A 343 11.67 23.50 -20.41
CA THR A 343 11.17 24.87 -20.39
C THR A 343 12.07 25.76 -19.53
N ALA A 344 12.66 26.79 -20.14
CA ALA A 344 13.43 27.82 -19.46
C ALA A 344 12.56 29.03 -19.14
N THR A 345 12.51 29.42 -17.86
CA THR A 345 11.73 30.56 -17.38
C THR A 345 12.66 31.62 -16.81
N GLY A 346 12.69 32.79 -17.46
CA GLY A 346 13.41 33.96 -16.96
C GLY A 346 12.82 34.49 -15.64
N ASN A 347 13.51 35.46 -15.03
CA ASN A 347 13.02 36.20 -13.87
C ASN A 347 13.15 37.70 -14.11
N TYR A 348 12.91 38.52 -13.08
CA TYR A 348 12.91 39.98 -13.23
C TYR A 348 14.23 40.59 -13.76
N ILE A 349 15.37 39.94 -13.51
CA ILE A 349 16.70 40.45 -13.85
C ILE A 349 17.40 39.65 -14.95
N LEU A 350 16.91 38.44 -15.27
CA LEU A 350 17.51 37.52 -16.24
C LEU A 350 16.46 37.02 -17.22
N ASP A 351 16.68 37.27 -18.51
CA ASP A 351 15.88 36.67 -19.57
C ASP A 351 16.62 35.45 -20.15
N PHE A 352 15.84 34.47 -20.63
CA PHE A 352 16.38 33.36 -21.39
C PHE A 352 16.95 33.85 -22.72
N SER A 353 18.16 33.39 -23.06
CA SER A 353 18.84 33.75 -24.31
C SER A 353 18.74 32.62 -25.34
N ASN A 354 19.31 31.46 -25.02
CA ASN A 354 19.37 30.30 -25.91
C ASN A 354 19.74 29.03 -25.15
N TRP A 355 19.43 27.88 -25.74
CA TRP A 355 19.93 26.59 -25.30
C TRP A 355 21.32 26.31 -25.87
N SER A 356 22.09 25.42 -25.25
CA SER A 356 23.39 24.95 -25.78
C SER A 356 23.28 24.22 -27.12
N THR A 357 22.08 23.77 -27.48
CA THR A 357 21.72 23.19 -28.77
C THR A 357 21.50 24.24 -29.86
N GLY A 358 21.39 25.53 -29.49
CA GLY A 358 21.32 26.68 -30.39
C GLY A 358 19.93 27.30 -30.53
N GLU A 359 18.89 26.64 -30.06
CA GLU A 359 17.51 27.13 -30.10
C GLU A 359 17.33 28.33 -29.17
N THR A 360 16.57 29.31 -29.64
CA THR A 360 16.25 30.55 -28.94
C THR A 360 14.81 30.58 -28.43
N THR A 361 14.04 29.52 -28.66
CA THR A 361 12.75 29.32 -28.00
C THR A 361 12.98 28.85 -26.57
N PRO A 362 12.24 29.38 -25.58
CA PRO A 362 12.39 28.97 -24.18
C PRO A 362 11.94 27.53 -23.92
N GLU A 363 11.31 26.89 -24.90
CA GLU A 363 10.92 25.49 -24.86
C GLU A 363 11.64 24.72 -25.97
N ILE A 364 12.22 23.57 -25.62
CA ILE A 364 12.81 22.61 -26.55
C ILE A 364 12.42 21.18 -26.17
N LYS A 365 12.50 20.28 -27.15
CA LYS A 365 12.28 18.84 -26.96
C LYS A 365 13.59 18.09 -27.11
N VAL A 366 13.83 17.17 -26.17
CA VAL A 366 15.01 16.32 -26.11
C VAL A 366 14.55 14.87 -26.09
N THR A 367 14.82 14.13 -27.18
CA THR A 367 14.58 12.68 -27.21
C THR A 367 15.71 11.95 -26.49
N MET A 368 15.35 11.08 -25.56
CA MET A 368 16.27 10.31 -24.74
C MET A 368 16.66 9.00 -25.45
N ASP A 369 17.67 9.08 -26.31
CA ASP A 369 18.27 7.96 -27.07
C ASP A 369 19.74 7.68 -26.66
N GLN A 370 20.29 8.55 -25.80
CA GLN A 370 21.62 8.49 -25.21
C GLN A 370 21.66 9.46 -24.02
N ASP A 371 22.74 9.46 -23.25
CA ASP A 371 22.95 10.47 -22.22
C ASP A 371 23.02 11.88 -22.86
N ARG A 372 22.23 12.81 -22.33
CA ARG A 372 22.11 14.18 -22.84
C ARG A 372 22.58 15.17 -21.79
N ASN A 373 23.25 16.23 -22.23
CA ASN A 373 23.60 17.38 -21.40
C ASN A 373 23.18 18.68 -22.10
N VAL A 374 22.27 19.42 -21.49
CA VAL A 374 21.67 20.63 -22.08
C VAL A 374 21.77 21.79 -21.11
N THR A 375 22.29 22.94 -21.55
CA THR A 375 22.33 24.14 -20.69
C THR A 375 21.49 25.27 -21.26
N ALA A 376 20.79 25.99 -20.40
CA ALA A 376 20.11 27.23 -20.75
C ALA A 376 21.00 28.42 -20.42
N ALA A 377 21.28 29.26 -21.41
CA ALA A 377 21.96 30.53 -21.20
C ALA A 377 20.93 31.62 -20.87
N PHE A 378 21.21 32.37 -19.80
CA PHE A 378 20.45 33.55 -19.42
C PHE A 378 21.33 34.80 -19.55
N ALA A 379 20.72 35.95 -19.81
CA ALA A 379 21.40 37.23 -19.86
C ALA A 379 20.66 38.26 -19.04
N ALA A 380 21.39 39.24 -18.51
CA ALA A 380 20.81 40.36 -17.81
C ALA A 380 19.94 41.16 -18.79
N SER A 381 18.63 41.25 -18.51
CA SER A 381 17.68 41.99 -19.35
C SER A 381 17.46 43.42 -18.88
N LYS A 382 17.99 43.77 -17.71
CA LYS A 382 17.88 45.11 -17.12
C LYS A 382 19.19 45.53 -16.46
N ASP A 383 19.52 46.81 -16.60
CA ASP A 383 20.55 47.45 -15.78
C ASP A 383 20.05 47.53 -14.33
N VAL A 384 20.70 46.79 -13.44
CA VAL A 384 20.40 46.80 -12.00
C VAL A 384 21.54 47.48 -11.27
N ILE A 385 21.27 48.61 -10.60
CA ILE A 385 22.26 49.29 -9.76
C ILE A 385 22.27 48.59 -8.39
N ALA A 386 23.34 47.85 -8.09
CA ALA A 386 23.56 47.30 -6.75
C ALA A 386 24.18 48.38 -5.85
N GLY A 387 23.37 48.95 -4.94
CA GLY A 387 23.86 49.86 -3.90
C GLY A 387 24.48 49.09 -2.74
N TRP A 388 25.76 49.33 -2.45
CA TRP A 388 26.40 48.89 -1.20
C TRP A 388 26.30 50.00 -0.16
N ALA A 389 25.52 49.79 0.90
CA ALA A 389 25.52 50.66 2.07
C ALA A 389 26.47 50.08 3.12
N SER A 390 27.60 50.75 3.38
CA SER A 390 28.61 50.32 4.36
C SER A 390 28.16 50.44 5.83
N ILE A 391 26.88 50.76 6.08
CA ILE A 391 26.33 51.03 7.42
C ILE A 391 25.40 49.91 7.93
N SER A 392 25.03 48.96 7.07
CA SER A 392 24.31 47.74 7.48
C SER A 392 24.78 46.59 6.61
N ARG A 393 25.19 45.47 7.22
CA ARG A 393 25.56 44.24 6.51
C ARG A 393 24.33 43.61 5.84
N ALA A 394 23.72 44.26 4.85
CA ALA A 394 22.60 43.76 4.07
C ALA A 394 22.59 44.35 2.64
N ILE A 395 22.47 43.48 1.64
CA ILE A 395 22.29 43.87 0.23
C ILE A 395 20.79 44.12 0.02
N THR A 396 20.40 45.33 -0.40
CA THR A 396 19.01 45.66 -0.76
C THR A 396 18.96 46.06 -2.24
N ALA A 397 18.19 45.33 -3.06
CA ALA A 397 17.93 45.72 -4.44
C ALA A 397 16.88 46.83 -4.47
N VAL A 398 17.18 47.98 -5.10
CA VAL A 398 16.28 49.13 -5.21
C VAL A 398 15.90 49.37 -6.66
N LYS A 399 14.61 49.58 -6.92
CA LYS A 399 14.04 49.90 -8.24
C LYS A 399 14.51 51.28 -8.71
N PRO A 400 15.09 51.44 -9.91
CA PRO A 400 15.35 52.77 -10.46
C PRO A 400 14.05 53.36 -11.00
N THR A 401 13.59 54.47 -10.42
CA THR A 401 12.35 55.17 -10.81
C THR A 401 12.57 56.48 -11.57
N SER A 402 13.78 56.80 -12.01
CA SER A 402 13.99 58.01 -12.82
C SER A 402 15.20 57.94 -13.74
N THR A 403 15.00 58.49 -14.93
CA THR A 403 16.00 58.80 -15.96
C THR A 403 17.04 59.77 -15.38
N LEU A 404 18.30 59.35 -15.27
CA LEU A 404 19.39 60.22 -14.86
C LEU A 404 19.88 61.04 -16.06
N THR A 405 19.59 62.35 -16.04
CA THR A 405 20.24 63.32 -16.94
C THR A 405 21.69 63.51 -16.52
N LYS A 406 22.59 63.26 -17.47
CA LYS A 406 24.05 63.43 -17.35
C LYS A 406 24.38 64.92 -17.15
N THR A 407 24.86 65.30 -15.98
CA THR A 407 25.50 66.61 -15.76
C THR A 407 27.02 66.44 -15.76
N THR A 408 27.66 67.06 -16.75
CA THR A 408 29.12 67.19 -16.85
C THR A 408 29.62 68.15 -15.77
N PRO A 409 30.66 67.82 -14.98
CA PRO A 409 31.17 68.73 -13.96
C PRO A 409 32.02 69.84 -14.60
N THR A 410 31.67 71.10 -14.32
CA THR A 410 32.51 72.26 -14.63
C THR A 410 33.69 72.30 -13.65
N ARG A 411 34.90 72.42 -14.21
CA ARG A 411 36.17 72.49 -13.50
C ARG A 411 36.30 73.84 -12.78
N LEU A 412 36.60 73.81 -11.47
CA LEU A 412 37.22 74.92 -10.74
C LEU A 412 38.63 74.51 -10.34
#